data_AF-Q8ND26-F1
#
_entry.id   AF-Q8ND26-F1
#
_cell.length_a   1.000
_cell.length_b   1.000
_cell.length_c   1.000
_cell.angle_alpha   90.00
_cell.angle_beta   90.00
_cell.angle_gamma   90.00
#
_symmetry.space_group_name_H-M   'P 1'
#
loop_
_entity.id
_entity.type
_entity.pdbx_description
1 polymer ?
#
loop_
_entity_poly.entity_id
_entity_poly.type
_entity_poly.pdbx_seq_one_letter_code
_entity_poly.pdbx_strand_id
1 'polypeptide(L)' 'GSGSEIQFLSEAQDDPQKRKPDIKKAKLMLGWEPVVPLEEGLNKAIHYFRKELEYQANNQYIPKPKPARIKKGRTRHS' A
#
# COMPACT_ATOMS: atom_id res chain seq x y z
N GLY A 1 3.70 -17.53 9.07
CA GLY A 1 2.40 -17.07 8.53
C GLY A 1 1.36 -17.05 9.63
N SER A 2 0.14 -16.58 9.36
CA SER A 2 -1.00 -16.77 10.27
C SER A 2 -1.63 -18.16 10.03
N GLY A 3 -2.38 -18.66 11.01
CA GLY A 3 -3.17 -19.90 10.88
C GLY A 3 -4.56 -19.68 10.28
N SER A 4 -4.80 -18.52 9.66
CA SER A 4 -6.10 -18.16 9.08
C SER A 4 -6.31 -18.91 7.76
N GLU A 5 -7.57 -19.26 7.51
CA GLU A 5 -7.98 -19.87 6.24
C GLU A 5 -7.96 -18.84 5.10
N ILE A 6 -7.60 -19.27 3.89
CA ILE A 6 -7.66 -18.46 2.67
C ILE A 6 -9.01 -18.71 1.99
N GLN A 7 -9.83 -17.66 1.85
CA GLN A 7 -11.12 -17.74 1.18
C GLN A 7 -11.05 -17.08 -0.21
N PHE A 8 -11.68 -17.70 -1.21
CA PHE A 8 -11.78 -17.17 -2.58
C PHE A 8 -13.19 -16.60 -2.80
N LEU A 9 -13.27 -15.31 -3.08
CA LEU A 9 -14.51 -14.59 -3.35
C LEU A 9 -14.59 -14.19 -4.83
N SER A 10 -15.75 -13.72 -5.27
CA SER A 10 -15.96 -13.24 -6.65
C SER A 10 -14.99 -12.10 -7.00
N GLU A 11 -14.61 -12.03 -8.28
CA GLU A 11 -13.73 -10.98 -8.79
C GLU A 11 -14.35 -9.58 -8.69
N ALA A 12 -13.49 -8.57 -8.58
CA ALA A 12 -13.91 -7.18 -8.66
C ALA A 12 -14.12 -6.79 -10.13
N GLN A 13 -15.22 -6.07 -10.41
CA GLN A 13 -15.67 -5.77 -11.78
C GLN A 13 -14.64 -5.02 -12.65
N ASP A 14 -13.84 -4.13 -12.05
CA ASP A 14 -12.95 -3.22 -12.78
C ASP A 14 -11.45 -3.54 -12.58
N ASP A 15 -11.11 -4.67 -11.95
CA ASP A 15 -9.71 -4.98 -11.64
C ASP A 15 -8.97 -5.54 -12.86
N PRO A 16 -7.89 -4.89 -13.34
CA PRO A 16 -7.08 -5.45 -14.41
C PRO A 16 -6.33 -6.68 -13.90
N GLN A 17 -6.55 -7.82 -14.54
CA GLN A 17 -6.06 -9.12 -14.09
C GLN A 17 -4.54 -9.23 -13.94
N LYS A 18 -3.75 -8.46 -14.70
CA LYS A 18 -2.28 -8.54 -14.69
C LYS A 18 -1.63 -7.18 -14.91
N ARG A 19 -0.49 -6.95 -14.25
CA ARG A 19 0.37 -5.78 -14.46
C ARG A 19 1.85 -6.18 -14.40
N LYS A 20 2.67 -5.58 -15.28
CA LYS A 20 4.13 -5.78 -15.30
C LYS A 20 4.83 -4.51 -15.80
N PRO A 21 5.40 -3.67 -14.93
CA PRO A 21 6.06 -2.44 -15.36
C PRO A 21 7.42 -2.73 -16.02
N ASP A 22 7.75 -2.00 -17.08
CA ASP A 22 9.12 -1.87 -17.59
C ASP A 22 9.79 -0.66 -16.92
N ILE A 23 10.89 -0.91 -16.20
CA ILE A 23 11.64 0.11 -15.43
C ILE A 23 12.94 0.56 -16.11
N LYS A 24 13.20 0.18 -17.37
CA LYS A 24 14.43 0.53 -18.11
C LYS A 24 14.72 2.03 -18.09
N LYS A 25 13.70 2.87 -18.27
CA LYS A 25 13.86 4.34 -18.28
C LYS A 25 14.41 4.86 -16.95
N ALA A 26 13.90 4.36 -15.82
CA ALA A 26 14.35 4.77 -14.49
C ALA A 26 15.80 4.31 -14.21
N LYS A 27 16.15 3.09 -14.62
CA LYS A 27 17.52 2.59 -14.52
C LYS A 27 18.50 3.46 -15.32
N LEU A 28 18.18 3.75 -16.58
CA LEU A 28 19.07 4.49 -17.49
C LEU A 28 19.22 5.96 -17.11
N MET A 29 18.13 6.62 -16.73
CA MET A 29 18.14 8.07 -16.50
C MET A 29 18.46 8.46 -15.06
N LEU A 30 18.13 7.59 -14.08
CA LEU A 30 18.22 7.92 -12.66
C LEU A 30 19.18 6.99 -11.90
N GLY A 31 19.71 5.94 -12.55
CA GLY A 31 20.47 4.91 -11.85
C GLY A 31 19.66 4.20 -10.76
N TRP A 32 18.32 4.25 -10.85
CA TRP A 32 17.44 3.78 -9.80
C TRP A 32 16.83 2.42 -10.12
N GLU A 33 16.78 1.54 -9.11
CA GLU A 33 16.04 0.28 -9.15
C GLU A 33 15.58 -0.13 -7.73
N PRO A 34 14.52 -0.97 -7.62
CA PRO A 34 14.12 -1.53 -6.33
C PRO A 34 15.18 -2.52 -5.83
N VAL A 35 15.71 -2.26 -4.63
CA VAL A 35 16.75 -3.10 -4.01
C VAL A 35 16.22 -3.96 -2.86
N VAL A 36 14.99 -3.70 -2.39
CA VAL A 36 14.37 -4.42 -1.27
C VAL A 36 13.65 -5.67 -1.79
N PRO A 37 14.02 -6.88 -1.35
CA PRO A 37 13.32 -8.10 -1.71
C PRO A 37 11.88 -8.15 -1.16
N LEU A 38 11.03 -8.96 -1.79
CA LEU A 38 9.61 -9.09 -1.40
C LEU A 38 9.45 -9.50 0.07
N GLU A 39 10.16 -10.53 0.50
CA GLU A 39 10.07 -11.05 1.86
C GLU A 39 10.47 -10.00 2.91
N GLU A 40 11.55 -9.24 2.65
CA GLU A 40 11.98 -8.16 3.53
C GLU A 40 10.88 -7.09 3.66
N GLY A 41 10.31 -6.66 2.52
CA GLY A 41 9.22 -5.69 2.50
C GLY A 41 7.98 -6.17 3.27
N LEU A 42 7.58 -7.42 3.06
CA LEU A 42 6.45 -8.04 3.76
C LEU A 42 6.70 -8.13 5.27
N ASN A 43 7.90 -8.52 5.70
CA ASN A 43 8.24 -8.61 7.13
C ASN A 43 8.15 -7.24 7.82
N LYS A 44 8.60 -6.16 7.16
CA LYS A 44 8.44 -4.79 7.69
C LYS A 44 6.97 -4.39 7.81
N ALA A 45 6.16 -4.72 6.80
CA ALA A 45 4.72 -4.43 6.82
C ALA A 45 3.98 -5.21 7.92
N ILE A 46 4.27 -6.51 8.06
CA ILE A 46 3.71 -7.36 9.13
C ILE A 46 4.06 -6.79 10.50
N HIS A 47 5.33 -6.41 10.70
CA HIS A 47 5.78 -5.83 11.96
C HIS A 47 5.03 -4.53 12.31
N TYR A 48 4.83 -3.65 11.32
CA TYR A 48 4.05 -2.43 11.48
C TYR A 48 2.62 -2.73 11.92
N PHE A 49 1.89 -3.58 11.18
CA PHE A 49 0.49 -3.87 11.49
C PHE A 49 0.31 -4.62 12.81
N ARG A 50 1.26 -5.47 13.21
CA ARG A 50 1.24 -6.10 14.54
C ARG A 50 1.26 -5.05 15.64
N LYS A 51 2.15 -4.06 15.55
CA LYS A 51 2.20 -2.94 16.50
C LYS A 51 0.93 -2.11 16.48
N GLU A 52 0.39 -1.79 15.30
CA GLU A 52 -0.85 -1.02 15.20
C GLU A 52 -2.03 -1.72 15.88
N LEU A 53 -2.14 -3.05 15.74
CA LEU A 53 -3.19 -3.83 16.41
C LEU A 53 -2.96 -3.89 17.93
N GLU A 54 -1.72 -4.02 18.39
CA GLU A 54 -1.39 -3.90 19.82
C GLU A 54 -1.77 -2.52 20.37
N TYR A 55 -1.49 -1.45 19.64
CA TYR A 55 -1.88 -0.09 20.02
C TYR A 55 -3.40 0.07 20.08
N GLN A 56 -4.15 -0.47 19.11
CA GLN A 56 -5.61 -0.40 19.09
C GLN A 56 -6.27 -1.25 20.19
N ALA A 57 -5.65 -2.36 20.57
CA ALA A 57 -6.15 -3.20 21.66
C ALA A 57 -5.90 -2.53 23.03
N ASN A 58 -4.75 -1.84 23.17
CA ASN A 58 -4.32 -1.24 24.44
C ASN A 58 -4.85 0.18 24.66
N ASN A 59 -5.07 0.94 23.60
CA ASN A 59 -5.73 2.24 23.63
C ASN A 59 -7.08 2.10 22.93
N GLN A 60 -8.17 2.52 23.58
CA GLN A 60 -9.49 2.66 22.97
C GLN A 60 -9.49 3.79 21.92
N TYR A 61 -8.66 3.68 20.87
CA TYR A 61 -8.45 4.66 19.82
C TYR A 61 -8.31 3.93 18.47
N ILE A 62 -9.36 4.06 17.65
CA ILE A 62 -9.35 3.62 16.25
C ILE A 62 -8.80 4.80 15.42
N PRO A 63 -7.57 4.76 14.90
CA PRO A 63 -7.06 5.82 14.04
C PRO A 63 -7.90 5.84 12.76
N LYS A 64 -8.73 6.88 12.59
CA LYS A 64 -9.42 7.09 11.32
C LYS A 64 -8.37 7.37 10.24
N PRO A 65 -8.48 6.76 9.05
CA PRO A 65 -7.57 7.06 7.95
C PRO A 65 -7.60 8.57 7.70
N LYS A 66 -6.42 9.20 7.61
CA LYS A 66 -6.32 10.62 7.29
C LYS A 66 -7.08 10.85 5.98
N PRO A 67 -8.06 11.78 5.93
CA PRO A 67 -8.79 12.01 4.71
C PRO A 67 -7.80 12.39 3.60
N ALA A 68 -7.98 11.80 2.42
CA ALA A 68 -7.18 12.13 1.26
C ALA A 68 -7.21 13.66 1.07
N ARG A 69 -6.03 14.27 0.93
CA ARG A 69 -5.88 15.72 0.77
C ARG A 69 -6.57 16.13 -0.54
N ILE A 70 -7.81 16.62 -0.45
CA ILE A 70 -8.54 17.16 -1.60
C ILE A 70 -7.78 18.42 -2.06
N LYS A 71 -7.10 18.33 -3.20
CA LYS A 71 -6.55 19.50 -3.88
C LYS A 71 -7.73 20.36 -4.31
N LYS A 72 -8.03 21.44 -3.59
CA LYS A 72 -8.97 22.47 -4.07
C LYS A 72 -8.46 22.98 -5.43
N GLY A 73 -9.30 22.83 -6.46
CA GLY A 73 -9.02 23.31 -7.80
C GLY A 73 -8.66 24.79 -7.79
N ARG A 74 -7.59 25.14 -8.49
CA ARG A 74 -7.15 26.52 -8.69
C ARG A 74 -8.18 27.17 -9.62
N THR A 75 -8.99 28.10 -9.11
CA THR A 75 -9.86 28.95 -9.92
C THR A 75 -8.98 29.71 -10.92
N ARG A 76 -9.21 29.51 -12.21
CA ARG A 76 -8.69 30.38 -13.26
C ARG A 76 -9.49 31.67 -13.20
N HIS A 77 -8.86 32.77 -12.81
CA HIS A 77 -9.42 34.08 -13.06
C HIS A 77 -9.28 34.40 -14.55
N SER A 78 -10.33 35.06 -15.06
CA SER A 78 -10.55 35.45 -16.45
C SER A 78 -9.47 36.38 -17.00
#